data_AF-A1BFD1-F1
#
_entry.id   AF-A1BFD1-F1
#
_cell.length_a   1.000
_cell.length_b   1.000
_cell.length_c   1.000
_cell.angle_alpha   90.00
_cell.angle_beta   90.00
_cell.angle_gamma   90.00
#
_symmetry.space_group_name_H-M   'P 1'
#
loop_
_entity.id
_entity.type
_entity.pdbx_description
1 polymer ?
#
loop_
_entity_poly.entity_id
_entity_poly.type
_entity_poly.pdbx_seq_one_letter_code
_entity_poly.pdbx_strand_id
1 'polypeptide(L)'
;MQNPNHELTDAARKKFSKFRELSSKHGEKQACETLLERFFELQKQRMVPLLAKPTLAKEFRLAPPLSFNAIGMKMDVVDISSENEDTALEIRKILPTPYRKYRKYGFETPFHVLCEMDIEASRRAFPRK
;
A
#
# COMPACT_ATOMS: atom_id res chain seq x y z
N MET A 1 -18.58 -10.55 -13.97
CA MET A 1 -17.85 -9.41 -13.36
C MET A 1 -17.54 -9.77 -11.92
N GLN A 2 -16.25 -9.93 -11.55
CA GLN A 2 -15.87 -10.20 -10.16
C GLN A 2 -15.95 -8.90 -9.35
N ASN A 3 -16.43 -8.99 -8.11
CA ASN A 3 -16.63 -7.85 -7.23
C ASN A 3 -15.25 -7.32 -6.76
N PRO A 4 -14.90 -6.03 -6.97
CA PRO A 4 -13.58 -5.48 -6.60
C PRO A 4 -13.21 -5.69 -5.13
N ASN A 5 -14.21 -5.74 -4.26
CA ASN A 5 -14.02 -6.02 -2.83
C ASN A 5 -13.52 -7.46 -2.55
N HIS A 6 -13.83 -8.41 -3.43
CA HIS A 6 -13.40 -9.80 -3.30
C HIS A 6 -11.91 -9.96 -3.62
N GLU A 7 -11.43 -9.33 -4.69
CA GLU A 7 -10.02 -9.41 -5.12
C GLU A 7 -9.06 -8.83 -4.08
N LEU A 8 -9.41 -7.70 -3.45
CA LEU A 8 -8.60 -7.14 -2.37
C LEU A 8 -8.62 -7.99 -1.11
N THR A 9 -9.77 -8.57 -0.79
CA THR A 9 -9.88 -9.47 0.35
C THR A 9 -9.02 -10.71 0.14
N ASP A 10 -8.96 -11.24 -1.09
CA ASP A 10 -8.12 -12.37 -1.46
C ASP A 10 -6.63 -12.02 -1.48
N ALA A 11 -6.26 -10.85 -2.01
CA ALA A 11 -4.89 -10.36 -1.99
C ALA A 11 -4.38 -10.16 -0.55
N ALA A 12 -5.18 -9.52 0.30
CA ALA A 12 -4.90 -9.37 1.72
C ALA A 12 -4.78 -10.74 2.42
N ARG A 13 -5.70 -11.67 2.15
CA ARG A 13 -5.66 -13.03 2.70
C ARG A 13 -4.40 -13.78 2.29
N LYS A 14 -3.99 -13.70 1.02
CA LYS A 14 -2.74 -14.30 0.52
C LYS A 14 -1.52 -13.69 1.20
N LYS A 15 -1.47 -12.36 1.35
CA LYS A 15 -0.39 -11.63 2.04
C LYS A 15 -0.28 -12.09 3.49
N PHE A 16 -1.39 -12.14 4.22
CA PHE A 16 -1.44 -12.63 5.60
C PHE A 16 -1.04 -14.10 5.75
N SER A 17 -1.54 -14.97 4.86
CA SER A 17 -1.19 -16.39 4.89
C SER A 17 0.29 -16.61 4.68
N LYS A 18 0.90 -15.87 3.74
CA LYS A 18 2.34 -15.97 3.46
C LYS A 18 3.17 -15.41 4.59
N PHE A 19 2.78 -14.27 5.16
CA PHE A 19 3.43 -13.71 6.34
C PHE A 19 3.42 -14.70 7.50
N ARG A 20 2.27 -15.30 7.82
CA ARG A 20 2.16 -16.31 8.89
C ARG A 20 3.09 -17.50 8.66
N GLU A 21 3.10 -18.03 7.43
CA GLU A 21 3.98 -19.15 7.05
C GLU A 21 5.46 -18.80 7.30
N LEU A 22 5.89 -17.62 6.86
CA LEU A 22 7.27 -17.16 7.01
C LEU A 22 7.61 -16.85 8.48
N SER A 23 6.71 -16.21 9.22
CA SER A 23 6.92 -15.87 10.63
C SER A 23 7.07 -17.11 11.49
N SER A 24 6.29 -18.16 11.22
CA SER A 24 6.42 -19.45 11.93
C SER A 24 7.73 -20.18 11.61
N LYS A 25 8.35 -19.93 10.46
CA LYS A 25 9.61 -20.58 10.05
C LYS A 25 10.87 -19.81 10.44
N HIS A 26 10.81 -18.49 10.41
CA HIS A 26 12.00 -17.62 10.46
C HIS A 26 11.87 -16.45 11.45
N GLY A 27 10.73 -16.34 12.15
CA GLY A 27 10.41 -15.18 12.98
C GLY A 27 9.88 -14.00 12.16
N GLU A 28 9.18 -13.09 12.83
CA GLU A 28 8.43 -12.01 12.18
C GLU A 28 9.32 -11.03 11.40
N LYS A 29 10.50 -10.71 11.95
CA LYS A 29 11.43 -9.76 11.32
C LYS A 29 11.89 -10.26 9.95
N GLN A 30 12.26 -11.54 9.85
CA GLN A 30 12.74 -12.12 8.59
C GLN A 30 11.58 -12.32 7.60
N ALA A 31 10.39 -12.66 8.09
CA ALA A 31 9.18 -12.71 7.27
C ALA A 31 8.83 -11.35 6.64
N CYS A 32 8.96 -10.25 7.41
CA CYS A 32 8.78 -8.90 6.90
C CYS A 32 9.78 -8.58 5.79
N GLU A 33 11.08 -8.82 6.00
CA GLU A 33 12.11 -8.55 4.99
C GLU A 33 11.89 -9.34 3.69
N THR A 34 11.60 -10.64 3.79
CA THR A 34 11.33 -11.48 2.61
C THR A 34 10.12 -11.00 1.81
N LEU A 35 9.07 -10.52 2.48
CA LEU A 35 7.93 -9.97 1.77
C LEU A 35 8.25 -8.57 1.19
N LEU A 36 9.02 -7.75 1.90
CA LEU A 36 9.42 -6.40 1.46
C LEU A 36 10.20 -6.42 0.14
N GLU A 37 11.13 -7.36 -0.04
CA GLU A 37 11.88 -7.51 -1.31
C GLU A 37 10.95 -7.67 -2.52
N ARG A 38 9.90 -8.46 -2.37
CA ARG A 38 8.92 -8.67 -3.44
C ARG A 38 8.05 -7.42 -3.66
N PHE A 39 7.73 -6.70 -2.60
CA PHE A 39 6.93 -5.47 -2.68
C PHE A 39 7.73 -4.29 -3.25
N PHE A 40 9.03 -4.25 -3.04
CA PHE A 40 9.91 -3.22 -3.59
C PHE A 40 9.81 -3.15 -5.12
N GLU A 41 9.98 -4.28 -5.81
CA GLU A 41 9.88 -4.33 -7.28
C GLU A 41 8.49 -3.95 -7.79
N LEU A 42 7.44 -4.43 -7.09
CA LEU A 42 6.06 -4.11 -7.43
C LEU A 42 5.73 -2.62 -7.24
N GLN A 43 6.25 -2.00 -6.17
CA GLN A 43 6.05 -0.57 -5.94
C GLN A 43 6.79 0.27 -6.97
N LYS A 44 8.02 -0.10 -7.32
CA LYS A 44 8.77 0.56 -8.39
C LYS A 44 8.01 0.52 -9.71
N GLN A 45 7.49 -0.64 -10.11
CA GLN A 45 6.69 -0.77 -11.33
C GLN A 45 5.41 0.07 -11.32
N ARG A 46 4.74 0.19 -10.16
CA ARG A 46 3.49 0.97 -10.01
C ARG A 46 3.73 2.47 -9.98
N MET A 47 4.80 2.91 -9.33
CA MET A 47 5.07 4.32 -9.06
C MET A 47 5.89 5.00 -10.16
N VAL A 48 6.76 4.29 -10.87
CA VAL A 48 7.56 4.86 -11.98
C VAL A 48 6.71 5.58 -13.03
N PRO A 49 5.56 5.03 -13.49
CA PRO A 49 4.67 5.74 -14.41
C PRO A 49 4.09 7.05 -13.85
N LEU A 50 3.93 7.15 -12.52
CA LEU A 50 3.43 8.34 -11.83
C LEU A 50 4.51 9.44 -11.71
N LEU A 51 5.79 9.07 -11.80
CA LEU A 51 6.90 10.04 -11.77
C LEU A 51 7.17 10.69 -13.13
N ALA A 52 6.53 10.22 -14.20
CA ALA A 52 6.73 10.72 -15.57
C ALA A 52 5.89 11.97 -15.89
N LYS A 53 5.25 12.58 -14.90
CA LYS A 53 4.15 13.54 -15.05
C LYS A 53 4.47 14.84 -14.30
N PRO A 54 3.71 15.93 -14.55
CA PRO A 54 4.18 17.28 -14.18
C PRO A 54 4.29 17.54 -12.67
N THR A 55 3.48 16.88 -11.85
CA THR A 55 3.48 17.03 -10.38
C THR A 55 2.94 15.76 -9.74
N LEU A 56 3.47 15.34 -8.60
CA LEU A 56 2.99 14.21 -7.80
C LEU A 56 1.50 14.36 -7.44
N ALA A 57 1.05 15.57 -7.08
CA ALA A 57 -0.32 15.80 -6.65
C ALA A 57 -1.35 15.52 -7.76
N LYS A 58 -1.04 15.86 -9.02
CA LYS A 58 -1.92 15.56 -10.16
C LYS A 58 -2.07 14.06 -10.37
N GLU A 59 -0.98 13.31 -10.27
CA GLU A 59 -1.00 11.85 -10.46
C GLU A 59 -1.69 11.13 -9.30
N PHE A 60 -1.39 11.52 -8.06
CA PHE A 60 -2.09 10.99 -6.91
C PHE A 60 -3.58 11.35 -6.91
N ARG A 61 -4.04 12.39 -7.62
CA ARG A 61 -5.49 12.62 -7.82
C ARG A 61 -6.10 11.68 -8.87
N LEU A 62 -5.32 11.18 -9.81
CA LEU A 62 -5.75 10.24 -10.85
C LEU A 62 -5.76 8.77 -10.37
N ALA A 63 -4.94 8.43 -9.38
CA ALA A 63 -4.86 7.07 -8.84
C ALA A 63 -6.13 6.61 -8.05
N PRO A 64 -6.75 7.42 -7.17
CA PRO A 64 -7.97 7.08 -6.42
C PRO A 64 -9.20 6.77 -7.28
N PRO A 65 -9.51 7.54 -8.33
CA PRO A 65 -10.62 7.26 -9.24
C PRO A 65 -10.52 5.92 -9.97
N LEU A 66 -9.30 5.44 -10.28
CA LEU A 66 -9.10 4.27 -11.14
C LEU A 66 -9.14 2.91 -10.41
N SER A 67 -8.90 2.87 -9.09
CA SER A 67 -8.88 1.60 -8.34
C SER A 67 -9.36 1.69 -6.90
N PHE A 68 -9.15 2.80 -6.20
CA PHE A 68 -9.42 2.93 -4.76
C PHE A 68 -10.88 3.29 -4.43
N ASN A 69 -11.56 4.10 -5.27
CA ASN A 69 -12.99 4.34 -5.11
C ASN A 69 -13.84 3.08 -5.37
N ALA A 70 -13.43 2.26 -6.34
CA ALA A 70 -14.13 1.02 -6.72
C ALA A 70 -14.18 0.00 -5.57
N ILE A 71 -13.30 0.16 -4.59
CA ILE A 71 -13.17 -0.71 -3.42
C ILE A 71 -13.66 -0.04 -2.15
N GLY A 72 -14.29 1.14 -2.24
CA GLY A 72 -14.83 1.86 -1.08
C GLY A 72 -13.77 2.59 -0.22
N MET A 73 -12.56 2.79 -0.75
CA MET A 73 -11.58 3.69 -0.14
C MET A 73 -11.89 5.11 -0.59
N LYS A 74 -11.96 6.07 0.35
CA LYS A 74 -12.02 7.50 0.01
C LYS A 74 -10.72 8.15 0.36
N MET A 75 -10.17 8.90 -0.60
CA MET A 75 -8.87 9.53 -0.49
C MET A 75 -8.97 10.98 -0.95
N ASP A 76 -8.10 11.81 -0.41
CA ASP A 76 -7.94 13.21 -0.80
C ASP A 76 -6.46 13.49 -0.98
N VAL A 77 -6.13 14.44 -1.85
CA VAL A 77 -4.74 14.74 -2.21
C VAL A 77 -4.53 16.24 -2.21
N VAL A 78 -3.68 16.66 -1.28
CA VAL A 78 -3.26 18.05 -1.14
C VAL A 78 -1.90 18.22 -1.80
N ASP A 79 -1.78 19.22 -2.66
CA ASP A 79 -0.50 19.64 -3.21
C ASP A 79 0.19 20.53 -2.18
N ILE A 80 1.37 20.14 -1.74
CA ILE A 80 2.19 20.87 -0.76
C ILE A 80 3.58 21.16 -1.33
N SER A 81 3.68 21.22 -2.66
CA SER A 81 4.92 21.50 -3.37
C SER A 81 5.44 22.90 -3.08
N SER A 82 6.76 23.05 -3.16
CA SER A 82 7.48 24.33 -3.11
C SER A 82 8.27 24.54 -4.40
N GLU A 83 8.90 25.70 -4.57
CA GLU A 83 9.70 26.01 -5.77
C GLU A 83 10.79 24.96 -6.08
N ASN A 84 11.28 24.26 -5.05
CA ASN A 84 12.41 23.34 -5.17
C ASN A 84 12.03 21.87 -4.94
N GLU A 85 10.78 21.57 -4.58
CA GLU A 85 10.37 20.21 -4.21
C GLU A 85 8.91 19.94 -4.59
N ASP A 86 8.70 18.94 -5.45
CA ASP A 86 7.37 18.41 -5.77
C ASP A 86 6.93 17.48 -4.63
N THR A 87 5.90 17.88 -3.89
CA THR A 87 5.42 17.16 -2.70
C THR A 87 3.91 17.12 -2.67
N ALA A 88 3.36 15.95 -2.39
CA ALA A 88 1.93 15.74 -2.22
C ALA A 88 1.62 15.01 -0.90
N LEU A 89 0.49 15.36 -0.29
CA LEU A 89 -0.06 14.69 0.87
C LEU A 89 -1.29 13.88 0.48
N GLU A 90 -1.20 12.55 0.62
CA GLU A 90 -2.33 11.63 0.44
C GLU A 90 -3.04 11.39 1.78
N ILE A 91 -4.31 11.80 1.86
CA ILE A 91 -5.15 11.67 3.06
C ILE A 91 -6.20 10.58 2.82
N ARG A 92 -6.12 9.48 3.57
CA ARG A 92 -7.11 8.39 3.51
C ARG A 92 -8.26 8.69 4.48
N LYS A 93 -9.42 9.08 3.93
CA LYS A 93 -10.63 9.43 4.70
C LYS A 93 -11.46 8.21 5.09
N ILE A 94 -11.54 7.21 4.21
CA ILE A 94 -12.30 5.95 4.44
C ILE A 94 -11.49 4.77 3.92
N LEU A 95 -11.50 3.65 4.64
CA LEU A 95 -10.80 2.43 4.27
C LEU A 95 -11.81 1.32 3.89
N PRO A 96 -11.59 0.58 2.78
CA PRO A 96 -12.48 -0.44 2.21
C PRO A 96 -12.96 -1.52 3.16
N THR A 97 -12.06 -1.96 4.04
CA THR A 97 -12.27 -3.13 4.86
C THR A 97 -12.22 -2.73 6.32
N PRO A 98 -13.23 -3.08 7.12
CA PRO A 98 -13.10 -2.94 8.56
C PRO A 98 -11.98 -3.87 9.02
N TYR A 99 -10.83 -3.31 9.40
CA TYR A 99 -9.63 -4.01 9.87
C TYR A 99 -9.92 -5.04 10.98
N ARG A 100 -11.01 -4.83 11.73
CA ARG A 100 -11.58 -5.81 12.67
C ARG A 100 -11.82 -7.19 12.04
N LYS A 101 -12.19 -7.27 10.76
CA LYS A 101 -12.37 -8.54 10.02
C LYS A 101 -11.07 -9.31 9.85
N TYR A 102 -9.90 -8.67 9.99
CA TYR A 102 -8.61 -9.34 9.90
C TYR A 102 -8.05 -9.79 11.26
N ARG A 103 -8.60 -9.31 12.38
CA ARG A 103 -8.24 -9.83 13.73
C ARG A 103 -8.48 -11.34 13.85
N LYS A 104 -9.49 -11.88 13.17
CA LYS A 104 -9.78 -13.33 13.15
C LYS A 104 -8.64 -14.17 12.56
N TYR A 105 -7.70 -13.56 11.86
CA TYR A 105 -6.50 -14.24 11.36
C TYR A 105 -5.34 -14.23 12.38
N GLY A 106 -5.59 -13.78 13.62
CA GLY A 106 -4.64 -13.87 14.73
C GLY A 106 -3.63 -12.73 14.81
N PHE A 107 -3.84 -11.64 14.07
CA PHE A 107 -2.93 -10.49 14.09
C PHE A 107 -3.47 -9.40 15.01
N GLU A 108 -2.68 -9.03 16.02
CA GLU A 108 -2.95 -7.86 16.87
C GLU A 108 -2.75 -6.54 16.08
N THR A 109 -1.77 -6.52 15.16
CA THR A 109 -1.37 -5.35 14.37
C THR A 109 -1.45 -5.60 12.85
N PRO A 110 -2.65 -5.78 12.28
CA PRO A 110 -2.81 -5.99 10.83
C PRO A 110 -2.30 -4.82 9.98
N PHE A 111 -2.09 -3.64 10.58
CA PHE A 111 -1.54 -2.45 9.93
C PHE A 111 -0.07 -2.60 9.53
N HIS A 112 0.72 -3.30 10.34
CA HIS A 112 2.14 -3.53 10.08
C HIS A 112 2.33 -4.26 8.75
N VAL A 113 1.60 -5.37 8.59
CA VAL A 113 1.68 -6.21 7.38
C VAL A 113 0.99 -5.55 6.18
N LEU A 114 -0.17 -4.92 6.38
CA LEU A 114 -0.95 -4.40 5.26
C LEU A 114 -0.43 -3.07 4.72
N CYS A 115 -0.05 -2.14 5.59
CA CYS A 115 0.18 -0.74 5.20
C CYS A 115 1.63 -0.29 5.44
N GLU A 116 2.21 -0.59 6.60
CA GLU A 116 3.58 -0.14 6.92
C GLU A 116 4.62 -0.77 5.98
N MET A 117 4.40 -2.04 5.60
CA MET A 117 5.23 -2.70 4.60
C MET A 117 5.19 -2.02 3.23
N ASP A 118 4.02 -1.53 2.81
CA ASP A 118 3.89 -0.86 1.50
C ASP A 118 4.57 0.52 1.55
N ILE A 119 4.50 1.22 2.68
CA ILE A 119 5.23 2.48 2.94
C ILE A 119 6.74 2.25 2.91
N GLU A 120 7.23 1.23 3.60
CA GLU A 120 8.66 0.91 3.65
C GLU A 120 9.18 0.46 2.28
N ALA A 121 8.40 -0.33 1.53
CA ALA A 121 8.74 -0.70 0.15
C ALA A 121 8.85 0.53 -0.77
N SER A 122 7.92 1.49 -0.67
CA SER A 122 7.99 2.75 -1.41
C SER A 122 9.20 3.59 -1.01
N ARG A 123 9.52 3.68 0.28
CA ARG A 123 10.72 4.39 0.78
C ARG A 123 12.01 3.79 0.23
N ARG A 124 12.11 2.46 0.17
CA ARG A 124 13.26 1.77 -0.42
C ARG A 124 13.33 1.99 -1.93
N ALA A 125 12.18 1.95 -2.62
CA ALA A 125 12.11 2.13 -4.08
C ALA A 125 12.51 3.56 -4.52
N PHE A 126 12.23 4.56 -3.68
CA PHE A 126 12.54 5.96 -3.94
C PHE A 126 13.22 6.59 -2.72
N PRO A 127 14.50 6.27 -2.48
CA PRO A 127 15.22 6.84 -1.35
C PRO A 127 15.36 8.35 -1.53
N ARG A 128 15.21 9.11 -0.43
CA ARG A 128 15.53 10.54 -0.44
C ARG A 128 17.00 10.70 -0.82
N LYS A 129 17.28 11.57 -1.80
CA LYS A 129 18.64 12.01 -2.12
C LYS A 129 19.12 13.02 -1.08
#